data_AF-A0A7H8LUQ8-F1
#
_entry.id   AF-A0A7H8LUQ8-F1
#
_cell.length_a   1.000
_cell.length_b   1.000
_cell.length_c   1.000
_cell.angle_alpha   90.00
_cell.angle_beta   90.00
_cell.angle_gamma   90.00
#
_symmetry.space_group_name_H-M   'P 1'
#
loop_
_entity.id
_entity.type
_entity.pdbx_description
1 polymer ?
#
loop_
_entity_poly.entity_id
_entity_poly.type
_entity_poly.pdbx_seq_one_letter_code
_entity_poly.pdbx_strand_id
1 'polypeptide(L)'
;MLIGTSNYPGGALQSIPQVKENLYALKEALCSAEIWGLPRENCTVVLDPKDITEMMDPIAEAATTRDTLLIYFSGHGLPAHHDGELLLSLTTTRPGRDYSSVAYGLIRNEVVHSHASRIIVILDCCYSGRALGRMGNPDPAPTLANDAEIEGTYLIAAAAESQRALAEPEETFTAFTAELLTVLKKGIPGGGPHLDIESIFGQLYTNLRAKGRPLPQRRIRNHVGKLAIVRNRAFNADNTQEEGHPGADDNTSDRKWAEHDRLPSAGSSRTGAGRAEAGQISRRPRIEAGVGLTRIDAVMPVPDGTDAPREYWLFSGERYLRVDVSSLDARLRGRMTGHSPLDDWAGTFKKLPEFQTKIDMILGVPDNHNEYWVFSGGRYVRISVAATKNGVDDKLQDGPKPLSDWVRTFGEFSDLDHIDTLMPVPETGGRNQYWVFAGTRYLRTWVNHGLDGQIEIHPTGFDGWSSGREYSFLKGWPGTFNRVSPFNNGIDAVIPLPAVKNGEEEHRDYWVFSENQYMKIRVIADLYSDMIIQFPATLGG
;
A
#
# COMPACT_ATOMS: atom_id res chain seq x y z
N MET A 1 27.83 10.82 -1.94
CA MET A 1 27.76 12.27 -2.19
C MET A 1 26.85 12.93 -1.15
N LEU A 2 27.34 13.95 -0.45
CA LEU A 2 26.58 14.73 0.54
C LEU A 2 26.58 16.20 0.12
N ILE A 3 25.41 16.80 -0.07
CA ILE A 3 25.24 18.13 -0.63
C ILE A 3 24.39 18.96 0.31
N GLY A 4 24.74 20.22 0.53
CA GLY A 4 23.83 21.10 1.22
C GLY A 4 24.15 22.58 1.15
N THR A 5 23.10 23.38 1.29
CA THR A 5 23.17 24.83 1.28
C THR A 5 22.74 25.36 2.66
N SER A 6 23.73 25.79 3.43
CA SER A 6 23.60 26.27 4.81
C SER A 6 23.46 27.79 4.89
N ASN A 7 24.05 28.52 3.95
CA ASN A 7 24.10 29.98 3.95
C ASN A 7 23.45 30.57 2.69
N TYR A 8 22.55 31.54 2.87
CA TYR A 8 21.89 32.27 1.78
C TYR A 8 22.19 33.77 1.91
N PRO A 9 23.27 34.26 1.28
CA PRO A 9 23.63 35.67 1.32
C PRO A 9 22.49 36.57 0.79
N GLY A 10 22.27 37.70 1.47
CA GLY A 10 21.26 38.68 1.05
C GLY A 10 19.83 38.39 1.51
N GLY A 11 19.60 37.30 2.27
CA GLY A 11 18.34 37.08 3.00
C GLY A 11 17.13 36.70 2.14
N ALA A 12 17.33 36.34 0.86
CA ALA A 12 16.27 35.84 0.00
C ALA A 12 15.67 34.52 0.52
N LEU A 13 16.47 33.73 1.22
CA LEU A 13 16.08 32.56 2.01
C LEU A 13 16.75 32.66 3.37
N GLN A 14 16.14 32.04 4.39
CA GLN A 14 16.74 31.98 5.73
C GLN A 14 17.90 30.98 5.75
N SER A 15 19.07 31.38 6.28
CA SER A 15 20.20 30.47 6.52
C SER A 15 19.85 29.38 7.52
N ILE A 16 20.36 28.17 7.25
CA ILE A 16 20.17 26.96 8.06
C ILE A 16 21.57 26.43 8.42
N PRO A 17 22.25 27.01 9.43
CA PRO A 17 23.62 26.62 9.79
C PRO A 17 23.78 25.12 10.10
N GLN A 18 22.71 24.47 10.58
CA GLN A 18 22.65 23.04 10.88
C GLN A 18 22.95 22.16 9.67
N VAL A 19 22.70 22.63 8.44
CA VAL A 19 23.02 21.90 7.21
C VAL A 19 24.52 21.59 7.14
N LYS A 20 25.38 22.53 7.55
CA LYS A 20 26.82 22.28 7.58
C LYS A 20 27.15 21.13 8.53
N GLU A 21 26.59 21.17 9.74
CA GLU A 21 26.81 20.15 10.77
C GLU A 21 26.27 18.78 10.34
N ASN A 22 25.11 18.75 9.67
CA ASN A 22 24.53 17.54 9.08
C ASN A 22 25.54 16.83 8.15
N LEU A 23 26.11 17.57 7.19
CA LEU A 23 27.00 17.00 6.18
C LEU A 23 28.25 16.40 6.80
N TYR A 24 28.91 17.11 7.72
CA TYR A 24 30.12 16.61 8.36
C TYR A 24 29.83 15.45 9.31
N ALA A 25 28.74 15.50 10.09
CA ALA A 25 28.37 14.40 10.97
C ALA A 25 27.97 13.14 10.19
N LEU A 26 27.27 13.28 9.06
CA LEU A 26 26.97 12.17 8.16
C LEU A 26 28.23 11.60 7.51
N LYS A 27 29.15 12.46 7.04
CA LYS A 27 30.44 11.99 6.50
C LYS A 27 31.19 11.14 7.51
N GLU A 28 31.31 11.60 8.75
CA GLU A 28 31.98 10.83 9.81
C GLU A 28 31.26 9.52 10.12
N ALA A 29 29.92 9.51 10.14
CA ALA A 29 29.16 8.29 10.36
C ALA A 29 29.34 7.28 9.21
N LEU A 30 29.24 7.72 7.95
CA LEU A 30 29.37 6.85 6.77
C LEU A 30 30.80 6.32 6.60
N CYS A 31 31.82 7.11 6.96
CA CYS A 31 33.22 6.66 6.87
C CYS A 31 33.66 5.79 8.06
N SER A 32 32.84 5.70 9.11
CA SER A 32 33.16 4.87 10.28
C SER A 32 33.11 3.38 9.92
N ALA A 33 34.20 2.66 10.21
CA ALA A 33 34.28 1.21 10.02
C ALA A 33 33.23 0.42 10.82
N GLU A 34 32.72 1.00 11.91
CA GLU A 34 31.68 0.41 12.75
C GLU A 34 30.26 0.61 12.19
N ILE A 35 30.08 1.47 11.19
CA ILE A 35 28.77 1.78 10.58
C ILE A 35 28.75 1.28 9.14
N TRP A 36 29.41 1.96 8.20
CA TRP A 36 29.48 1.52 6.80
C TRP A 36 30.91 1.22 6.40
N GLY A 37 31.87 2.04 6.82
CA GLY A 37 33.28 1.89 6.44
C GLY A 37 33.55 2.36 5.01
N LEU A 38 32.76 3.31 4.51
CA LEU A 38 32.98 3.93 3.21
C LEU A 38 34.37 4.62 3.20
N PRO A 39 35.23 4.37 2.20
CA PRO A 39 36.49 5.10 2.08
C PRO A 39 36.24 6.62 2.05
N ARG A 40 37.09 7.40 2.74
CA ARG A 40 36.87 8.85 2.90
C ARG A 40 36.89 9.59 1.56
N GLU A 41 37.68 9.10 0.61
CA GLU A 41 37.75 9.54 -0.78
C GLU A 41 36.46 9.30 -1.57
N ASN A 42 35.65 8.31 -1.17
CA ASN A 42 34.36 8.00 -1.80
C ASN A 42 33.18 8.75 -1.13
N CYS A 43 33.48 9.63 -0.15
CA CYS A 43 32.49 10.44 0.56
C CYS A 43 32.73 11.94 0.34
N THR A 44 32.33 12.42 -0.83
CA THR A 44 32.44 13.85 -1.20
C THR A 44 31.35 14.69 -0.51
N VAL A 45 31.74 15.86 -0.01
CA VAL A 45 30.85 16.88 0.59
C VAL A 45 30.88 18.12 -0.31
N VAL A 46 29.71 18.57 -0.74
CA VAL A 46 29.50 19.83 -1.47
C VAL A 46 28.70 20.76 -0.57
N LEU A 47 29.37 21.74 0.02
CA LEU A 47 28.77 22.71 0.93
C LEU A 47 28.64 24.07 0.22
N ASP A 48 27.45 24.66 0.33
CA ASP A 48 27.14 26.01 -0.16
C ASP A 48 27.45 26.20 -1.68
N PRO A 49 26.95 25.32 -2.58
CA PRO A 49 27.15 25.48 -4.02
C PRO A 49 26.52 26.79 -4.52
N LYS A 50 27.25 27.51 -5.37
CA LYS A 50 26.86 28.83 -5.90
C LYS A 50 26.10 28.78 -7.19
N ASP A 51 26.32 27.74 -7.98
CA ASP A 51 25.66 27.57 -9.26
C ASP A 51 25.34 26.09 -9.51
N ILE A 52 24.65 25.85 -10.62
CA ILE A 52 24.20 24.51 -11.02
C ILE A 52 25.40 23.59 -11.25
N THR A 53 26.51 24.10 -11.79
CA THR A 53 27.70 23.30 -12.10
C THR A 53 28.41 22.83 -10.82
N GLU A 54 28.55 23.70 -9.82
CA GLU A 54 29.13 23.35 -8.51
C GLU A 54 28.33 22.24 -7.80
N MET A 55 27.03 22.08 -8.09
CA MET A 55 26.21 20.99 -7.57
C MET A 55 26.22 19.74 -8.48
N MET A 56 26.06 19.92 -9.78
CA MET A 56 25.81 18.81 -10.72
C MET A 56 27.08 18.07 -11.14
N ASP A 57 28.22 18.75 -11.32
CA ASP A 57 29.46 18.09 -11.76
C ASP A 57 29.93 17.01 -10.75
N PRO A 58 29.92 17.27 -9.42
CA PRO A 58 30.23 16.23 -8.45
C PRO A 58 29.21 15.07 -8.46
N ILE A 59 27.93 15.34 -8.71
CA ILE A 59 26.89 14.29 -8.81
C ILE A 59 27.17 13.39 -10.01
N ALA A 60 27.48 13.96 -11.17
CA ALA A 60 27.82 13.23 -12.38
C ALA A 60 29.07 12.35 -12.15
N GLU A 61 30.11 12.89 -11.50
CA GLU A 61 31.30 12.12 -11.14
C GLU A 61 30.95 10.95 -10.20
N ALA A 62 30.12 11.19 -9.18
CA ALA A 62 29.68 10.13 -8.26
C ALA A 62 28.81 9.06 -8.96
N ALA A 63 28.05 9.43 -9.98
CA ALA A 63 27.21 8.53 -10.77
C ALA A 63 27.99 7.51 -11.62
N THR A 64 29.32 7.66 -11.73
CA THR A 64 30.19 6.67 -12.38
C THR A 64 30.42 5.40 -11.53
N THR A 65 30.06 5.41 -10.24
CA THR A 65 30.19 4.24 -9.36
C THR A 65 29.37 3.05 -9.85
N ARG A 66 29.81 1.82 -9.56
CA ARG A 66 29.15 0.59 -10.00
C ARG A 66 28.33 -0.12 -8.93
N ASP A 67 28.73 0.02 -7.67
CA ASP A 67 28.06 -0.66 -6.56
C ASP A 67 26.90 0.20 -6.04
N THR A 68 27.20 1.14 -5.15
CA THR A 68 26.19 1.94 -4.46
C THR A 68 26.47 3.43 -4.62
N LEU A 69 25.48 4.16 -5.12
CA LEU A 69 25.43 5.61 -5.18
C LEU A 69 24.50 6.13 -4.08
N LEU A 70 25.04 6.83 -3.10
CA LEU A 70 24.25 7.58 -2.12
C LEU A 70 24.33 9.08 -2.42
N ILE A 71 23.19 9.73 -2.59
CA ILE A 71 23.04 11.18 -2.70
C ILE A 71 22.21 11.66 -1.51
N TYR A 72 22.79 12.53 -0.69
CA TYR A 72 22.06 13.24 0.36
C TYR A 72 22.04 14.73 0.01
N PHE A 73 20.88 15.37 0.10
CA PHE A 73 20.72 16.82 -0.03
C PHE A 73 20.07 17.41 1.22
N SER A 74 20.57 18.55 1.71
CA SER A 74 19.95 19.32 2.78
C SER A 74 19.98 20.83 2.51
N GLY A 75 18.83 21.49 2.69
CA GLY A 75 18.67 22.92 2.40
C GLY A 75 17.22 23.28 2.15
N HIS A 76 16.95 24.43 1.52
CA HIS A 76 15.59 24.73 1.07
C HIS A 76 15.23 23.92 -0.17
N GLY A 77 14.02 23.38 -0.16
CA GLY A 77 13.32 22.91 -1.35
C GLY A 77 12.21 23.90 -1.68
N LEU A 78 12.02 24.18 -2.96
CA LEU A 78 11.02 25.15 -3.44
C LEU A 78 10.18 24.50 -4.55
N PRO A 79 8.88 24.78 -4.63
CA PRO A 79 8.10 24.39 -5.80
C PRO A 79 8.44 25.33 -6.98
N ALA A 80 8.69 24.75 -8.15
CA ALA A 80 8.76 25.49 -9.41
C ALA A 80 7.41 26.17 -9.72
N HIS A 81 7.45 27.32 -10.37
CA HIS A 81 6.26 28.15 -10.59
C HIS A 81 5.27 27.54 -11.58
N HIS A 82 5.78 26.79 -12.57
CA HIS A 82 4.98 26.32 -13.69
C HIS A 82 4.32 24.96 -13.46
N ASP A 83 5.07 23.99 -12.92
CA ASP A 83 4.61 22.59 -12.78
C ASP A 83 4.76 22.05 -11.35
N GLY A 84 5.20 22.90 -10.41
CA GLY A 84 5.40 22.52 -9.02
C GLY A 84 6.52 21.51 -8.80
N GLU A 85 7.45 21.33 -9.76
CA GLU A 85 8.63 20.50 -9.61
C GLU A 85 9.48 20.92 -8.39
N LEU A 86 10.11 19.96 -7.72
CA LEU A 86 11.03 20.26 -6.63
C LEU A 86 12.30 20.92 -7.17
N LEU A 87 12.56 22.14 -6.73
CA LEU A 87 13.81 22.87 -6.93
C LEU A 87 14.65 22.81 -5.65
N LEU A 88 15.91 22.40 -5.78
CA LEU A 88 16.91 22.38 -4.73
C LEU A 88 17.69 23.69 -4.73
N SER A 89 17.76 24.32 -3.57
CA SER A 89 18.36 25.63 -3.43
C SER A 89 19.89 25.63 -3.45
N LEU A 90 20.43 26.67 -4.05
CA LEU A 90 21.83 27.09 -4.09
C LEU A 90 22.00 28.35 -3.23
N THR A 91 23.24 28.74 -2.94
CA THR A 91 23.49 29.97 -2.17
C THR A 91 22.93 31.22 -2.85
N THR A 92 22.85 31.21 -4.19
CA THR A 92 22.34 32.32 -5.00
C THR A 92 20.87 32.19 -5.37
N THR A 93 20.15 31.21 -4.83
CA THR A 93 18.73 30.98 -5.15
C THR A 93 17.88 32.19 -4.84
N ARG A 94 17.00 32.54 -5.79
CA ARG A 94 16.01 33.60 -5.68
C ARG A 94 14.62 32.97 -5.76
N PRO A 95 13.85 32.96 -4.65
CA PRO A 95 12.45 32.56 -4.69
C PRO A 95 11.71 33.36 -5.77
N GLY A 96 10.86 32.72 -6.57
CA GLY A 96 10.25 33.38 -7.73
C GLY A 96 10.95 33.13 -9.07
N ARG A 97 12.19 32.60 -9.06
CA ARG A 97 13.04 32.47 -10.25
C ARG A 97 13.61 31.06 -10.35
N ASP A 98 12.85 30.17 -11.00
CA ASP A 98 13.17 28.74 -11.06
C ASP A 98 14.59 28.44 -11.59
N TYR A 99 15.05 29.23 -12.57
CA TYR A 99 16.40 29.11 -13.16
C TYR A 99 17.57 29.38 -12.17
N SER A 100 17.29 29.89 -10.98
CA SER A 100 18.31 30.17 -9.94
C SER A 100 18.48 29.03 -8.94
N SER A 101 17.85 27.89 -9.20
CA SER A 101 17.88 26.68 -8.38
C SER A 101 18.13 25.46 -9.29
N VAL A 102 18.40 24.30 -8.68
CA VAL A 102 18.58 23.04 -9.42
C VAL A 102 17.27 22.25 -9.40
N ALA A 103 16.68 22.00 -10.57
CA ALA A 103 15.53 21.12 -10.66
C ALA A 103 15.93 19.68 -10.30
N TYR A 104 15.14 19.03 -9.44
CA TYR A 104 15.40 17.63 -9.05
C TYR A 104 15.44 16.70 -10.27
N GLY A 105 14.72 17.02 -11.34
CA GLY A 105 14.79 16.31 -12.63
C GLY A 105 16.20 16.18 -13.20
N LEU A 106 17.10 17.14 -12.97
CA LEU A 106 18.50 17.07 -13.41
C LEU A 106 19.28 15.99 -12.64
N ILE A 107 19.17 15.99 -11.31
CA ILE A 107 19.77 14.94 -10.46
C ILE A 107 19.17 13.58 -10.80
N ARG A 108 17.86 13.54 -11.01
CA ARG A 108 17.16 12.33 -11.44
C ARG A 108 17.74 11.80 -12.75
N ASN A 109 17.97 12.66 -13.74
CA ASN A 109 18.53 12.25 -15.01
C ASN A 109 19.93 11.63 -14.85
N GLU A 110 20.78 12.22 -14.02
CA GLU A 110 22.11 11.67 -13.73
C GLU A 110 22.04 10.30 -13.04
N VAL A 111 21.17 10.14 -12.03
CA VAL A 111 21.07 8.85 -11.33
C VAL A 111 20.45 7.77 -12.19
N VAL A 112 19.46 8.10 -13.04
CA VAL A 112 18.78 7.16 -13.96
C VAL A 112 19.70 6.72 -15.11
N HIS A 113 20.82 7.39 -15.35
CA HIS A 113 21.83 6.95 -16.33
C HIS A 113 23.15 6.53 -15.66
N SER A 114 23.17 6.42 -14.33
CA SER A 114 24.34 6.01 -13.57
C SER A 114 24.67 4.52 -13.80
N HIS A 115 25.92 4.14 -13.53
CA HIS A 115 26.34 2.74 -13.58
C HIS A 115 26.10 1.98 -12.26
N ALA A 116 25.46 2.63 -11.29
CA ALA A 116 25.33 2.11 -9.94
C ALA A 116 24.24 1.03 -9.88
N SER A 117 24.58 -0.12 -9.28
CA SER A 117 23.62 -1.21 -9.04
C SER A 117 22.61 -0.86 -7.94
N ARG A 118 22.92 0.14 -7.11
CA ARG A 118 22.10 0.59 -5.98
C ARG A 118 22.16 2.10 -5.88
N ILE A 119 21.00 2.74 -5.77
CA ILE A 119 20.90 4.19 -5.73
C ILE A 119 20.04 4.59 -4.54
N ILE A 120 20.61 5.36 -3.63
CA ILE A 120 19.94 5.87 -2.44
C ILE A 120 19.94 7.38 -2.52
N VAL A 121 18.77 8.00 -2.59
CA VAL A 121 18.61 9.44 -2.55
C VAL A 121 17.92 9.81 -1.24
N ILE A 122 18.47 10.76 -0.49
CA ILE A 122 17.93 11.26 0.77
C ILE A 122 17.79 12.77 0.65
N LEU A 123 16.58 13.29 0.80
CA LEU A 123 16.25 14.70 0.69
C LEU A 123 15.77 15.23 2.05
N ASP A 124 16.61 16.00 2.72
CA ASP A 124 16.31 16.72 3.95
C ASP A 124 15.99 18.19 3.65
N CYS A 125 14.87 18.41 2.97
CA CYS A 125 14.38 19.72 2.57
C CYS A 125 12.84 19.79 2.52
N CYS A 126 12.28 20.99 2.65
CA CYS A 126 10.84 21.22 2.47
C CYS A 126 10.37 20.85 1.06
N TYR A 127 9.11 20.44 0.92
CA TYR A 127 8.53 19.99 -0.35
C TYR A 127 9.23 18.78 -0.99
N SER A 128 10.17 18.12 -0.32
CA SER A 128 10.89 16.95 -0.83
C SER A 128 9.97 15.76 -1.15
N GLY A 129 8.79 15.69 -0.53
CA GLY A 129 7.71 14.77 -0.90
C GLY A 129 7.28 14.86 -2.38
N ARG A 130 7.52 15.98 -3.06
CA ARG A 130 7.21 16.15 -4.49
C ARG A 130 8.20 15.43 -5.41
N ALA A 131 9.45 15.21 -4.98
CA ALA A 131 10.42 14.41 -5.73
C ALA A 131 9.97 12.95 -5.91
N LEU A 132 9.09 12.46 -5.00
CA LEU A 132 8.53 11.12 -5.02
C LEU A 132 7.61 10.86 -6.24
N GLY A 133 7.01 11.89 -6.84
CA GLY A 133 6.10 11.76 -7.99
C GLY A 133 6.78 11.61 -9.35
N ARG A 134 8.01 12.14 -9.52
CA ARG A 134 8.68 12.23 -10.84
C ARG A 134 9.67 11.11 -11.13
N MET A 135 9.87 10.15 -10.21
CA MET A 135 10.79 9.03 -10.45
C MET A 135 10.36 8.18 -11.67
N GLY A 136 9.11 8.31 -12.13
CA GLY A 136 8.36 7.61 -13.19
C GLY A 136 8.86 7.63 -14.65
N ASN A 137 9.34 8.77 -15.18
CA ASN A 137 9.30 9.02 -16.64
C ASN A 137 10.67 9.37 -17.26
N PRO A 138 11.25 8.61 -18.20
CA PRO A 138 12.17 9.17 -19.20
C PRO A 138 11.35 9.91 -20.27
N ASP A 139 11.77 11.11 -20.68
CA ASP A 139 11.19 11.79 -21.85
C ASP A 139 11.49 10.99 -23.15
N PRO A 140 10.62 11.04 -24.18
CA PRO A 140 10.78 10.19 -25.35
C PRO A 140 11.56 10.89 -26.47
N ALA A 141 12.74 10.35 -26.85
CA ALA A 141 13.18 10.05 -28.24
C ALA A 141 14.72 9.85 -28.35
N PRO A 142 15.24 9.10 -29.35
CA PRO A 142 14.74 7.88 -29.98
C PRO A 142 15.75 6.70 -29.86
N THR A 143 15.18 5.50 -29.72
CA THR A 143 15.71 4.16 -30.06
C THR A 143 17.23 3.97 -30.28
N LEU A 144 17.87 3.33 -29.31
CA LEU A 144 18.80 2.21 -29.51
C LEU A 144 18.74 1.31 -28.27
N ALA A 145 18.34 0.05 -28.50
CA ALA A 145 18.44 -1.14 -27.66
C ALA A 145 18.61 -0.96 -26.13
N ASN A 146 17.58 -1.34 -25.37
CA ASN A 146 17.70 -2.14 -24.16
C ASN A 146 18.68 -1.70 -23.04
N ASP A 147 18.92 -0.41 -22.87
CA ASP A 147 19.82 0.07 -21.81
C ASP A 147 19.04 0.49 -20.56
N ALA A 148 19.02 -0.46 -19.61
CA ALA A 148 18.78 -0.32 -18.18
C ALA A 148 17.51 0.46 -17.74
N GLU A 149 16.41 -0.28 -17.54
CA GLU A 149 15.62 -0.01 -16.33
C GLU A 149 16.59 -0.03 -15.15
N ILE A 150 16.96 1.12 -14.60
CA ILE A 150 17.81 1.13 -13.40
C ILE A 150 17.00 0.55 -12.23
N GLU A 151 17.13 -0.76 -12.07
CA GLU A 151 16.96 -1.53 -10.86
C GLU A 151 17.83 -0.88 -9.78
N GLY A 152 17.28 -0.39 -8.66
CA GLY A 152 18.17 0.12 -7.61
C GLY A 152 17.73 1.32 -6.77
N THR A 153 16.71 2.08 -7.16
CA THR A 153 16.50 3.43 -6.57
C THR A 153 15.58 3.45 -5.35
N TYR A 154 16.10 3.98 -4.24
CA TYR A 154 15.40 4.24 -2.99
C TYR A 154 15.47 5.73 -2.63
N LEU A 155 14.34 6.41 -2.52
CA LEU A 155 14.27 7.83 -2.17
C LEU A 155 13.61 7.99 -0.79
N ILE A 156 14.30 8.67 0.13
CA ILE A 156 13.75 9.14 1.41
C ILE A 156 13.63 10.66 1.34
N ALA A 157 12.49 11.19 1.72
CA ALA A 157 12.21 12.61 1.79
C ALA A 157 11.75 12.98 3.21
N ALA A 158 12.30 14.03 3.81
CA ALA A 158 11.76 14.60 5.03
C ALA A 158 10.38 15.24 4.71
N ALA A 159 9.26 14.75 5.23
CA ALA A 159 7.98 15.40 4.90
C ALA A 159 7.92 16.76 5.58
N ALA A 160 7.92 17.83 4.80
CA ALA A 160 7.46 19.11 5.28
C ALA A 160 6.66 19.73 4.15
N GLU A 161 5.34 19.56 4.21
CA GLU A 161 4.40 20.17 3.27
C GLU A 161 4.01 21.59 3.69
N SER A 162 4.38 22.01 4.91
CA SER A 162 4.12 23.36 5.41
C SER A 162 5.28 23.90 6.26
N GLN A 163 5.64 25.14 5.95
CA GLN A 163 6.43 26.22 6.59
C GLN A 163 7.05 26.09 8.01
N ARG A 164 7.15 24.93 8.66
CA ARG A 164 7.92 24.77 9.90
C ARG A 164 9.41 24.71 9.61
N ALA A 165 10.22 25.27 10.52
CA ALA A 165 11.67 25.28 10.38
C ALA A 165 12.22 23.85 10.32
N LEU A 166 13.07 23.57 9.32
CA LEU A 166 13.82 22.31 9.14
C LEU A 166 14.67 21.95 10.37
N ALA A 167 15.09 22.96 11.12
CA ALA A 167 15.81 22.87 12.38
C ALA A 167 15.36 24.02 13.30
N GLU A 168 15.26 23.76 14.60
CA GLU A 168 15.14 24.86 15.57
C GLU A 168 16.49 25.58 15.72
N PRO A 169 16.52 26.90 16.03
CA PRO A 169 17.77 27.65 16.17
C PRO A 169 18.77 27.06 17.18
N GLU A 170 18.25 26.41 18.22
CA GLU A 170 19.03 25.82 19.32
C GLU A 170 19.53 24.40 19.00
N GLU A 171 19.04 23.78 17.91
CA GLU A 171 19.43 22.42 17.51
C GLU A 171 20.71 22.43 16.69
N THR A 172 21.56 21.42 16.92
CA THR A 172 22.81 21.23 16.18
C THR A 172 22.58 20.69 14.76
N PHE A 173 21.53 19.90 14.58
CA PHE A 173 21.20 19.23 13.31
C PHE A 173 19.75 19.55 12.93
N THR A 174 19.40 19.36 11.66
CA THR A 174 17.97 19.32 11.27
C THR A 174 17.27 18.14 11.93
N ALA A 175 15.96 18.24 12.13
CA ALA A 175 15.20 17.21 12.84
C ALA A 175 15.34 15.82 12.19
N PHE A 176 15.26 15.75 10.86
CA PHE A 176 15.41 14.51 10.12
C PHE A 176 16.84 13.93 10.27
N THR A 177 17.86 14.76 10.08
CA THR A 177 19.26 14.29 10.14
C THR A 177 19.69 13.93 11.55
N ALA A 178 19.18 14.61 12.58
CA ALA A 178 19.40 14.24 13.97
C ALA A 178 18.95 12.79 14.26
N GLU A 179 17.78 12.41 13.76
CA GLU A 179 17.29 11.04 13.91
C GLU A 179 18.06 10.05 13.04
N LEU A 180 18.42 10.42 11.81
CA LEU A 180 19.22 9.56 10.94
C LEU A 180 20.57 9.22 11.58
N LEU A 181 21.26 10.23 12.10
CA LEU A 181 22.50 10.05 12.84
C LEU A 181 22.30 9.20 14.10
N THR A 182 21.17 9.37 14.79
CA THR A 182 20.83 8.56 15.97
C THR A 182 20.70 7.08 15.61
N VAL A 183 19.96 6.76 14.54
CA VAL A 183 19.78 5.38 14.05
C VAL A 183 21.12 4.79 13.61
N LEU A 184 21.90 5.52 12.80
CA LEU A 184 23.19 5.04 12.32
C LEU A 184 24.20 4.81 13.44
N LYS A 185 24.24 5.70 14.45
CA LYS A 185 25.22 5.61 15.55
C LYS A 185 24.80 4.65 16.64
N LYS A 186 23.51 4.53 16.97
CA LYS A 186 23.06 3.67 18.07
C LYS A 186 22.65 2.28 17.61
N GLY A 187 22.26 2.13 16.34
CA GLY A 187 21.65 0.92 15.83
C GLY A 187 20.19 0.77 16.27
N ILE A 188 19.58 -0.33 15.86
CA ILE A 188 18.19 -0.70 16.16
C ILE A 188 18.21 -1.93 17.09
N PRO A 189 17.83 -1.81 18.37
CA PRO A 189 17.73 -2.94 19.29
C PRO A 189 16.77 -4.02 18.75
N GLY A 190 17.16 -5.29 18.88
CA GLY A 190 16.37 -6.41 18.35
C GLY A 190 16.47 -6.62 16.83
N GLY A 191 17.16 -5.72 16.11
CA GLY A 191 17.47 -5.89 14.69
C GLY A 191 18.65 -6.84 14.45
N GLY A 192 18.75 -7.39 13.24
CA GLY A 192 19.87 -8.22 12.81
C GLY A 192 21.22 -7.50 12.79
N PRO A 193 22.33 -8.17 12.44
CA PRO A 193 23.69 -7.62 12.47
C PRO A 193 23.93 -6.46 11.49
N HIS A 194 23.05 -6.29 10.51
CA HIS A 194 23.08 -5.20 9.54
C HIS A 194 21.70 -4.57 9.43
N LEU A 195 21.68 -3.26 9.17
CA LEU A 195 20.47 -2.49 8.91
C LEU A 195 20.35 -2.25 7.41
N ASP A 196 19.18 -2.58 6.87
CA ASP A 196 18.75 -2.17 5.55
C ASP A 196 18.05 -0.80 5.59
N ILE A 197 17.82 -0.21 4.41
CA ILE A 197 17.24 1.13 4.32
C ILE A 197 15.78 1.17 4.80
N GLU A 198 15.06 0.05 4.70
CA GLU A 198 13.69 -0.10 5.22
C GLU A 198 13.66 -0.02 6.75
N SER A 199 14.56 -0.73 7.42
CA SER A 199 14.71 -0.73 8.87
C SER A 199 15.13 0.66 9.37
N ILE A 200 16.06 1.31 8.66
CA ILE A 200 16.45 2.69 8.96
C ILE A 200 15.24 3.62 8.83
N PHE A 201 14.47 3.51 7.75
CA PHE A 201 13.27 4.32 7.55
C PHE A 201 12.21 4.08 8.64
N GLY A 202 11.94 2.82 8.99
CA GLY A 202 10.96 2.48 10.03
C GLY A 202 11.34 3.05 11.40
N GLN A 203 12.63 2.99 11.76
CA GLN A 203 13.11 3.58 13.00
C GLN A 203 13.10 5.12 12.96
N LEU A 204 13.49 5.72 11.83
CA LEU A 204 13.39 7.16 11.60
C LEU A 204 11.96 7.66 11.81
N TYR A 205 10.99 6.98 11.19
CA TYR A 205 9.57 7.29 11.28
C TYR A 205 9.08 7.20 12.73
N THR A 206 9.40 6.10 13.41
CA THR A 206 9.06 5.90 14.83
C THR A 206 9.61 7.02 15.72
N ASN A 207 10.89 7.37 15.55
CA ASN A 207 11.54 8.39 16.37
C ASN A 207 10.97 9.79 16.11
N LEU A 208 10.78 10.16 14.85
CA LEU A 208 10.22 11.47 14.47
C LEU A 208 8.78 11.60 14.95
N ARG A 209 7.96 10.54 14.82
CA ARG A 209 6.59 10.49 15.34
C ARG A 209 6.55 10.68 16.86
N ALA A 210 7.38 9.96 17.60
CA ALA A 210 7.45 10.06 19.06
C ALA A 210 7.84 11.47 19.52
N LYS A 211 8.61 12.21 18.71
CA LYS A 211 9.04 13.59 18.98
C LYS A 211 8.08 14.64 18.44
N GLY A 212 6.95 14.25 17.84
CA GLY A 212 6.00 15.17 17.20
C GLY A 212 6.62 15.97 16.04
N ARG A 213 7.69 15.44 15.43
CA ARG A 213 8.37 16.04 14.29
C ARG A 213 7.72 15.58 12.98
N PRO A 214 7.93 16.31 11.87
CA PRO A 214 7.38 15.90 10.59
C PRO A 214 7.87 14.52 10.17
N LEU A 215 6.95 13.68 9.67
CA LEU A 215 7.21 12.27 9.40
C LEU A 215 7.98 12.12 8.08
N PRO A 216 8.93 11.19 7.94
CA PRO A 216 9.61 10.97 6.67
C PRO A 216 8.68 10.24 5.68
N GLN A 217 8.82 10.53 4.39
CA GLN A 217 8.18 9.80 3.29
C GLN A 217 9.23 9.01 2.50
N ARG A 218 8.81 7.97 1.79
CA ARG A 218 9.70 7.19 0.92
C ARG A 218 9.04 6.78 -0.39
N ARG A 219 9.88 6.53 -1.39
CA ARG A 219 9.53 5.81 -2.62
C ARG A 219 10.61 4.79 -2.94
N ILE A 220 10.17 3.66 -3.46
CA ILE A 220 11.02 2.51 -3.75
C ILE A 220 10.74 2.07 -5.18
N ARG A 221 11.80 1.92 -5.99
CA ARG A 221 11.74 1.17 -7.25
C ARG A 221 12.37 -0.22 -7.03
N ASN A 222 11.53 -1.25 -6.97
CA ASN A 222 11.85 -2.67 -6.76
C ASN A 222 12.51 -3.01 -5.38
N HIS A 223 12.89 -4.27 -5.13
CA HIS A 223 13.15 -4.84 -3.78
C HIS A 223 14.42 -4.37 -3.03
N VAL A 224 14.99 -3.20 -3.36
CA VAL A 224 16.26 -2.70 -2.80
C VAL A 224 16.16 -2.37 -1.31
N GLY A 225 14.93 -2.14 -0.82
CA GLY A 225 14.64 -1.84 0.58
C GLY A 225 15.22 -2.84 1.60
N LYS A 226 15.41 -4.10 1.19
CA LYS A 226 15.88 -5.21 2.06
C LYS A 226 17.38 -5.48 1.97
N LEU A 227 18.15 -4.66 1.25
CA LEU A 227 19.59 -4.80 1.17
C LEU A 227 20.24 -4.07 2.34
N ALA A 228 21.00 -4.83 3.13
CA ALA A 228 21.81 -4.32 4.23
C ALA A 228 22.83 -3.29 3.73
N ILE A 229 22.84 -2.10 4.34
CA ILE A 229 23.74 -0.99 3.95
C ILE A 229 24.76 -0.71 5.04
N VAL A 230 24.37 -0.82 6.31
CA VAL A 230 25.24 -0.50 7.46
C VAL A 230 25.18 -1.60 8.50
N ARG A 231 26.23 -1.70 9.32
CA ARG A 231 26.28 -2.57 10.50
C ARG A 231 25.32 -2.03 11.57
N ASN A 232 24.62 -2.93 12.24
CA ASN A 232 23.76 -2.58 13.36
C ASN A 232 24.60 -2.51 14.64
N ARG A 233 24.88 -1.30 15.14
CA ARG A 233 25.66 -1.11 16.38
C ARG A 233 24.94 -1.57 17.66
N ALA A 234 23.64 -1.86 17.58
CA ALA A 234 22.86 -2.43 18.68
C ALA A 234 22.84 -3.97 18.69
N PHE A 235 23.48 -4.63 17.72
CA PHE A 235 23.50 -6.08 17.63
C PHE A 235 24.48 -6.70 18.64
N ASN A 236 23.94 -7.48 19.57
CA ASN A 236 24.73 -8.30 20.50
C ASN A 236 24.58 -9.78 20.11
N ALA A 237 25.66 -10.38 19.59
CA ALA A 237 25.70 -11.78 19.16
C ALA A 237 25.51 -12.78 20.32
N ASP A 238 25.84 -12.38 21.54
CA ASP A 238 25.81 -13.25 22.73
C ASP A 238 24.39 -13.59 23.20
N ASN A 239 23.36 -12.91 22.71
CA ASN A 239 21.96 -13.14 23.11
C ASN A 239 21.19 -14.04 22.11
N THR A 240 21.86 -14.60 21.10
CA THR A 240 21.21 -15.37 20.02
C THR A 240 21.48 -16.89 20.09
N GLN A 241 22.12 -17.40 21.16
CA GLN A 241 22.48 -18.82 21.30
C GLN A 241 21.56 -19.67 22.22
N GLU A 242 20.45 -19.15 22.76
CA GLU A 242 19.58 -19.95 23.66
C GLU A 242 18.32 -20.58 23.03
N GLU A 243 18.02 -20.36 21.75
CA GLU A 243 16.91 -21.07 21.10
C GLU A 243 17.38 -21.95 19.93
N GLY A 244 17.68 -23.21 20.26
CA GLY A 244 17.45 -24.35 19.36
C GLY A 244 18.69 -25.10 18.86
N HIS A 245 19.13 -26.10 19.62
CA HIS A 245 19.53 -27.40 19.04
C HIS A 245 19.24 -28.55 20.04
N PRO A 246 18.59 -29.65 19.60
CA PRO A 246 18.39 -30.83 20.43
C PRO A 246 19.69 -31.64 20.44
N GLY A 247 20.40 -31.62 21.57
CA GLY A 247 21.54 -32.50 21.83
C GLY A 247 21.07 -33.80 22.48
N ALA A 248 21.27 -34.90 21.77
CA ALA A 248 21.08 -36.26 22.27
C ALA A 248 22.25 -36.71 23.17
N ASP A 249 21.95 -37.75 23.97
CA ASP A 249 22.82 -38.73 24.63
C ASP A 249 23.46 -38.29 25.97
N ASP A 250 23.46 -39.07 27.07
CA ASP A 250 23.00 -40.43 27.38
C ASP A 250 23.06 -40.66 28.92
N ASN A 251 22.32 -41.68 29.39
CA ASN A 251 22.47 -42.47 30.63
C ASN A 251 21.93 -41.90 31.97
N THR A 252 21.12 -42.59 32.77
CA THR A 252 20.99 -44.04 33.04
C THR A 252 19.62 -44.44 33.63
N SER A 253 19.25 -45.71 33.39
CA SER A 253 18.40 -46.62 34.21
C SER A 253 16.89 -46.33 34.32
N ASP A 254 15.96 -47.26 34.11
CA ASP A 254 16.02 -48.72 34.16
C ASP A 254 14.80 -49.34 33.42
N ARG A 255 15.07 -50.38 32.60
CA ARG A 255 14.38 -51.68 32.43
C ARG A 255 12.86 -51.76 32.70
N LYS A 256 12.00 -52.47 31.97
CA LYS A 256 11.97 -53.56 30.94
C LYS A 256 10.45 -53.62 30.56
N TRP A 257 9.95 -54.08 29.41
CA TRP A 257 9.83 -55.45 28.90
C TRP A 257 9.14 -55.36 27.51
N ALA A 258 9.75 -55.92 26.46
CA ALA A 258 9.30 -57.09 25.69
C ALA A 258 8.09 -56.89 24.74
N GLU A 259 8.41 -56.56 23.48
CA GLU A 259 8.20 -57.36 22.26
C GLU A 259 7.11 -58.47 22.27
N HIS A 260 6.12 -58.36 21.36
CA HIS A 260 5.81 -59.38 20.32
C HIS A 260 4.52 -59.00 19.54
N ASP A 261 4.70 -58.58 18.30
CA ASP A 261 4.15 -59.19 17.07
C ASP A 261 2.74 -59.82 17.00
N ARG A 262 2.02 -59.39 15.93
CA ARG A 262 1.00 -60.09 15.09
C ARG A 262 -0.44 -59.55 15.08
N LEU A 263 -0.85 -59.07 13.89
CA LEU A 263 -2.21 -59.15 13.33
C LEU A 263 -2.51 -60.63 12.89
N PRO A 264 -3.73 -61.09 12.49
CA PRO A 264 -4.96 -60.36 12.12
C PRO A 264 -6.34 -61.01 12.49
N SER A 265 -7.43 -60.30 12.12
CA SER A 265 -8.72 -60.79 11.57
C SER A 265 -9.90 -61.28 12.45
N ALA A 266 -11.06 -60.71 12.11
CA ALA A 266 -12.42 -61.28 11.95
C ALA A 266 -13.21 -61.88 13.14
N GLY A 267 -14.49 -61.48 13.25
CA GLY A 267 -15.55 -62.37 13.77
C GLY A 267 -16.63 -61.75 14.67
N SER A 268 -17.72 -61.27 14.06
CA SER A 268 -19.13 -61.42 14.47
C SER A 268 -19.48 -61.95 15.88
N SER A 269 -20.33 -61.23 16.65
CA SER A 269 -21.78 -61.53 16.77
C SER A 269 -22.52 -60.77 17.90
N ARG A 270 -23.65 -60.17 17.50
CA ARG A 270 -24.91 -59.79 18.21
C ARG A 270 -25.17 -60.27 19.65
N THR A 271 -25.74 -59.38 20.48
CA THR A 271 -27.14 -59.32 20.99
C THR A 271 -27.34 -57.97 21.72
N GLY A 272 -28.31 -57.11 21.36
CA GLY A 272 -29.71 -57.04 21.88
C GLY A 272 -29.76 -56.37 23.27
N ALA A 273 -30.56 -55.36 23.63
CA ALA A 273 -31.64 -54.59 23.03
C ALA A 273 -31.90 -53.36 23.96
N GLY A 274 -32.48 -52.27 23.45
CA GLY A 274 -32.92 -51.14 24.30
C GLY A 274 -33.30 -49.89 23.51
N ARG A 275 -34.56 -49.85 23.05
CA ARG A 275 -35.23 -48.71 22.40
C ARG A 275 -35.35 -47.50 23.35
N ALA A 276 -35.13 -46.31 22.81
CA ALA A 276 -35.98 -45.14 23.06
C ALA A 276 -35.92 -44.20 21.84
N GLU A 277 -37.09 -43.95 21.25
CA GLU A 277 -37.33 -43.10 20.08
C GLU A 277 -37.24 -41.61 20.45
N ALA A 278 -36.56 -40.83 19.60
CA ALA A 278 -36.80 -39.39 19.50
C ALA A 278 -36.42 -38.87 18.10
N GLY A 279 -37.41 -38.32 17.40
CA GLY A 279 -37.24 -37.19 16.49
C GLY A 279 -36.73 -37.49 15.08
N GLN A 280 -37.66 -37.47 14.11
CA GLN A 280 -37.38 -37.29 12.69
C GLN A 280 -36.46 -36.08 12.46
N ILE A 281 -35.17 -36.35 12.21
CA ILE A 281 -34.30 -35.39 11.56
C ILE A 281 -34.66 -35.43 10.07
N SER A 282 -35.32 -34.36 9.63
CA SER A 282 -35.51 -34.04 8.22
C SER A 282 -34.19 -34.23 7.47
N ARG A 283 -34.18 -35.18 6.53
CA ARG A 283 -33.03 -35.45 5.68
C ARG A 283 -32.76 -34.17 4.88
N ARG A 284 -31.70 -33.45 5.23
CA ARG A 284 -31.16 -32.36 4.41
C ARG A 284 -31.00 -32.89 2.98
N PRO A 285 -31.43 -32.14 1.95
CA PRO A 285 -31.14 -32.54 0.58
C PRO A 285 -29.62 -32.68 0.45
N ARG A 286 -29.21 -33.80 -0.14
CA ARG A 286 -27.82 -34.10 -0.47
C ARG A 286 -27.39 -33.02 -1.47
N ILE A 287 -26.74 -31.97 -0.98
CA ILE A 287 -26.15 -30.92 -1.81
C ILE A 287 -25.12 -31.62 -2.71
N GLU A 288 -25.37 -31.59 -4.00
CA GLU A 288 -24.43 -32.08 -4.99
C GLU A 288 -23.10 -31.33 -4.82
N ALA A 289 -22.02 -32.08 -4.64
CA ALA A 289 -20.69 -31.53 -4.69
C ALA A 289 -20.41 -31.10 -6.14
N GLY A 290 -20.54 -29.80 -6.43
CA GLY A 290 -20.25 -29.27 -7.75
C GLY A 290 -20.54 -27.77 -7.85
N VAL A 291 -19.49 -27.02 -8.23
CA VAL A 291 -19.46 -25.58 -8.51
C VAL A 291 -19.39 -24.69 -7.27
N GLY A 292 -18.16 -24.50 -6.74
CA GLY A 292 -17.85 -23.32 -5.94
C GLY A 292 -18.01 -22.04 -6.79
N LEU A 293 -18.11 -20.87 -6.16
CA LEU A 293 -18.16 -19.61 -6.90
C LEU A 293 -16.93 -19.50 -7.81
N THR A 294 -17.16 -19.23 -9.09
CA THR A 294 -16.11 -19.09 -10.09
C THR A 294 -15.58 -17.66 -10.19
N ARG A 295 -16.31 -16.68 -9.63
CA ARG A 295 -15.96 -15.26 -9.51
C ARG A 295 -16.75 -14.61 -8.39
N ILE A 296 -16.32 -13.45 -7.90
CA ILE A 296 -17.08 -12.61 -6.96
C ILE A 296 -17.41 -11.30 -7.67
N ASP A 297 -18.69 -10.98 -7.77
CA ASP A 297 -19.22 -9.85 -8.54
C ASP A 297 -19.42 -8.62 -7.66
N ALA A 298 -19.86 -8.83 -6.42
CA ALA A 298 -20.08 -7.74 -5.48
C ALA A 298 -19.94 -8.22 -4.04
N VAL A 299 -19.70 -7.27 -3.14
CA VAL A 299 -19.50 -7.51 -1.71
C VAL A 299 -20.37 -6.55 -0.91
N MET A 300 -21.22 -7.10 -0.04
CA MET A 300 -22.00 -6.30 0.92
C MET A 300 -21.54 -6.60 2.34
N PRO A 301 -21.18 -5.59 3.14
CA PRO A 301 -20.97 -5.77 4.58
C PRO A 301 -22.27 -6.24 5.25
N VAL A 302 -22.17 -7.23 6.14
CA VAL A 302 -23.27 -7.56 7.05
C VAL A 302 -23.30 -6.47 8.13
N PRO A 303 -24.44 -5.78 8.34
CA PRO A 303 -24.50 -4.74 9.35
C PRO A 303 -24.16 -5.26 10.74
N ASP A 304 -23.08 -4.74 11.33
CA ASP A 304 -22.70 -4.98 12.73
C ASP A 304 -22.41 -3.67 13.49
N GLY A 305 -22.67 -2.53 12.85
CA GLY A 305 -22.40 -1.19 13.38
C GLY A 305 -20.96 -0.71 13.20
N THR A 306 -20.15 -1.39 12.38
CA THR A 306 -18.77 -1.01 12.07
C THR A 306 -18.56 -0.76 10.57
N ASP A 307 -17.50 -0.01 10.22
CA ASP A 307 -17.14 0.32 8.82
C ASP A 307 -16.41 -0.84 8.09
N ALA A 308 -15.98 -1.86 8.83
CA ALA A 308 -15.31 -3.03 8.30
C ALA A 308 -15.75 -4.26 9.14
N PRO A 309 -16.96 -4.77 8.88
CA PRO A 309 -17.51 -5.86 9.67
C PRO A 309 -16.69 -7.13 9.52
N ARG A 310 -16.94 -8.08 10.43
CA ARG A 310 -16.34 -9.42 10.30
C ARG A 310 -17.02 -10.27 9.24
N GLU A 311 -18.27 -9.98 8.91
CA GLU A 311 -19.06 -10.78 7.98
C GLU A 311 -19.48 -10.00 6.73
N TYR A 312 -19.49 -10.68 5.59
CA TYR A 312 -19.91 -10.12 4.31
C TYR A 312 -20.79 -11.10 3.54
N TRP A 313 -21.74 -10.58 2.79
CA TRP A 313 -22.36 -11.30 1.69
C TRP A 313 -21.53 -11.09 0.42
N LEU A 314 -21.10 -12.19 -0.21
CA LEU A 314 -20.45 -12.19 -1.51
C LEU A 314 -21.46 -12.63 -2.56
N PHE A 315 -21.57 -11.87 -3.64
CA PHE A 315 -22.50 -12.11 -4.74
C PHE A 315 -21.75 -12.65 -5.97
N SER A 316 -22.38 -13.53 -6.72
CA SER A 316 -21.82 -14.14 -7.93
C SER A 316 -22.95 -14.68 -8.80
N GLY A 317 -23.23 -13.96 -9.89
CA GLY A 317 -24.43 -14.14 -10.70
C GLY A 317 -25.69 -14.13 -9.84
N GLU A 318 -26.52 -15.16 -10.01
CA GLU A 318 -27.82 -15.30 -9.35
C GLU A 318 -27.73 -15.80 -7.90
N ARG A 319 -26.52 -15.86 -7.34
CA ARG A 319 -26.26 -16.49 -6.04
C ARG A 319 -25.46 -15.58 -5.12
N TYR A 320 -25.60 -15.83 -3.84
CA TYR A 320 -24.76 -15.22 -2.82
C TYR A 320 -24.37 -16.23 -1.74
N LEU A 321 -23.37 -15.84 -0.95
CA LEU A 321 -22.96 -16.56 0.25
C LEU A 321 -22.57 -15.57 1.34
N ARG A 322 -22.72 -15.97 2.61
CA ARG A 322 -22.27 -15.18 3.76
C ARG A 322 -20.98 -15.77 4.31
N VAL A 323 -19.96 -14.95 4.52
CA VAL A 323 -18.62 -15.36 5.02
C VAL A 323 -18.19 -14.53 6.20
N ASP A 324 -17.48 -15.16 7.14
CA ASP A 324 -16.66 -14.47 8.14
C ASP A 324 -15.25 -14.31 7.59
N VAL A 325 -14.78 -13.08 7.53
CA VAL A 325 -13.49 -12.67 6.96
C VAL A 325 -12.29 -13.12 7.79
N SER A 326 -12.44 -13.35 9.09
CA SER A 326 -11.37 -13.91 9.92
C SER A 326 -11.05 -15.37 9.57
N SER A 327 -11.97 -16.06 8.89
CA SER A 327 -11.69 -17.38 8.32
C SER A 327 -10.89 -17.32 7.00
N LEU A 328 -10.71 -16.14 6.40
CA LEU A 328 -9.99 -15.95 5.13
C LEU A 328 -8.46 -15.89 5.26
N ASP A 329 -7.92 -15.61 6.46
CA ASP A 329 -6.47 -15.50 6.69
C ASP A 329 -5.72 -16.85 6.64
N ALA A 330 -6.42 -18.00 6.74
CA ALA A 330 -5.81 -19.32 6.78
C ALA A 330 -5.78 -20.06 5.41
N ARG A 331 -5.92 -19.32 4.30
CA ARG A 331 -6.29 -19.79 2.94
C ARG A 331 -7.80 -19.97 2.85
N LEU A 332 -8.40 -19.47 1.76
CA LEU A 332 -9.77 -19.76 1.29
C LEU A 332 -10.01 -21.28 0.98
N ARG A 333 -9.22 -22.17 1.58
CA ARG A 333 -9.33 -23.62 1.48
C ARG A 333 -10.20 -24.14 2.62
N GLY A 334 -11.50 -24.18 2.39
CA GLY A 334 -12.38 -25.02 3.18
C GLY A 334 -13.77 -24.44 3.40
N ARG A 335 -14.76 -25.07 2.75
CA ARG A 335 -16.21 -24.88 2.93
C ARG A 335 -16.80 -23.55 2.46
N MET A 336 -16.65 -23.24 1.18
CA MET A 336 -17.66 -22.45 0.45
C MET A 336 -18.85 -23.34 0.08
N THR A 337 -19.50 -23.96 1.08
CA THR A 337 -20.67 -24.83 0.87
C THR A 337 -21.89 -24.16 1.48
N GLY A 338 -22.82 -23.70 0.63
CA GLY A 338 -24.03 -22.99 1.02
C GLY A 338 -24.21 -21.71 0.20
N HIS A 339 -24.50 -21.87 -1.08
CA HIS A 339 -24.96 -20.76 -1.91
C HIS A 339 -26.48 -20.61 -1.74
N SER A 340 -26.94 -19.38 -1.55
CA SER A 340 -28.35 -19.01 -1.54
C SER A 340 -28.70 -18.28 -2.84
N PRO A 341 -29.89 -18.48 -3.41
CA PRO A 341 -30.33 -17.72 -4.58
C PRO A 341 -30.64 -16.27 -4.19
N LEU A 342 -30.47 -15.32 -5.11
CA LEU A 342 -30.88 -13.92 -4.90
C LEU A 342 -32.38 -13.79 -4.53
N ASP A 343 -33.20 -14.78 -4.87
CA ASP A 343 -34.60 -14.91 -4.47
C ASP A 343 -34.84 -14.93 -2.95
N ASP A 344 -33.82 -15.21 -2.13
CA ASP A 344 -33.93 -15.12 -0.67
C ASP A 344 -34.07 -13.66 -0.18
N TRP A 345 -33.70 -12.66 -1.01
CA TRP A 345 -33.89 -11.23 -0.76
C TRP A 345 -35.33 -10.82 -1.11
N ALA A 346 -36.27 -11.32 -0.30
CA ALA A 346 -37.71 -11.22 -0.53
C ALA A 346 -38.24 -9.78 -0.45
N GLY A 347 -37.55 -8.89 0.24
CA GLY A 347 -37.89 -7.47 0.33
C GLY A 347 -37.52 -6.67 -0.91
N THR A 348 -36.52 -7.11 -1.66
CA THR A 348 -35.84 -6.34 -2.71
C THR A 348 -35.65 -7.19 -4.00
N PHE A 349 -34.52 -7.89 -4.18
CA PHE A 349 -34.11 -8.48 -5.45
C PHE A 349 -35.12 -9.47 -6.04
N LYS A 350 -35.78 -10.26 -5.19
CA LYS A 350 -36.86 -11.16 -5.64
C LYS A 350 -38.00 -10.45 -6.38
N LYS A 351 -38.22 -9.17 -6.10
CA LYS A 351 -39.28 -8.35 -6.71
C LYS A 351 -38.78 -7.52 -7.89
N LEU A 352 -37.48 -7.54 -8.17
CA LEU A 352 -36.82 -6.66 -9.12
C LEU A 352 -36.09 -7.51 -10.16
N PRO A 353 -36.70 -7.79 -11.33
CA PRO A 353 -36.10 -8.65 -12.35
C PRO A 353 -34.70 -8.21 -12.80
N GLU A 354 -34.44 -6.90 -12.84
CA GLU A 354 -33.13 -6.32 -13.18
C GLU A 354 -32.02 -6.69 -12.17
N PHE A 355 -32.36 -7.14 -10.96
CA PHE A 355 -31.43 -7.48 -9.87
C PHE A 355 -31.41 -8.98 -9.54
N GLN A 356 -32.04 -9.84 -10.34
CA GLN A 356 -32.05 -11.30 -10.10
C GLN A 356 -30.90 -12.02 -10.81
N THR A 357 -30.28 -11.38 -11.80
CA THR A 357 -29.26 -12.01 -12.64
C THR A 357 -27.85 -11.85 -12.08
N LYS A 358 -27.55 -10.68 -11.52
CA LYS A 358 -26.29 -10.33 -10.87
C LYS A 358 -26.46 -9.09 -10.00
N ILE A 359 -25.46 -8.85 -9.16
CA ILE A 359 -25.23 -7.58 -8.47
C ILE A 359 -23.82 -7.15 -8.85
N ASP A 360 -23.66 -5.93 -9.36
CA ASP A 360 -22.36 -5.43 -9.84
C ASP A 360 -21.64 -4.65 -8.74
N MET A 361 -22.30 -3.68 -8.12
CA MET A 361 -21.63 -2.79 -7.17
C MET A 361 -22.53 -2.50 -5.97
N ILE A 362 -21.90 -2.34 -4.81
CA ILE A 362 -22.59 -2.00 -3.57
C ILE A 362 -21.85 -0.83 -2.92
N LEU A 363 -22.60 0.21 -2.58
CA LEU A 363 -22.11 1.40 -1.90
C LEU A 363 -22.91 1.60 -0.61
N GLY A 364 -22.23 1.64 0.54
CA GLY A 364 -22.85 2.01 1.80
C GLY A 364 -23.37 3.44 1.76
N VAL A 365 -24.55 3.68 2.33
CA VAL A 365 -25.04 5.05 2.51
C VAL A 365 -24.19 5.72 3.59
N PRO A 366 -23.56 6.89 3.31
CA PRO A 366 -22.81 7.64 4.31
C PRO A 366 -23.56 7.80 5.63
N ASP A 367 -22.87 7.55 6.73
CA ASP A 367 -23.39 7.62 8.11
C ASP A 367 -24.56 6.67 8.43
N ASN A 368 -24.78 5.62 7.62
CA ASN A 368 -25.80 4.61 7.86
C ASN A 368 -25.31 3.19 7.53
N HIS A 369 -24.97 2.42 8.57
CA HIS A 369 -24.44 1.06 8.44
C HIS A 369 -25.47 -0.01 8.01
N ASN A 370 -26.75 0.36 7.89
CA ASN A 370 -27.82 -0.58 7.54
C ASN A 370 -28.40 -0.31 6.14
N GLU A 371 -27.95 0.74 5.46
CA GLU A 371 -28.48 1.11 4.15
C GLU A 371 -27.42 1.12 3.06
N TYR A 372 -27.84 0.66 1.89
CA TYR A 372 -26.95 0.43 0.76
C TYR A 372 -27.61 0.90 -0.52
N TRP A 373 -26.82 1.56 -1.37
CA TRP A 373 -27.10 1.67 -2.79
C TRP A 373 -26.55 0.41 -3.48
N VAL A 374 -27.43 -0.32 -4.16
CA VAL A 374 -27.09 -1.57 -4.85
C VAL A 374 -27.30 -1.37 -6.33
N PHE A 375 -26.32 -1.76 -7.13
CA PHE A 375 -26.26 -1.53 -8.57
C PHE A 375 -26.25 -2.86 -9.32
N SER A 376 -27.03 -2.92 -10.41
CA SER A 376 -27.07 -4.04 -11.35
C SER A 376 -27.28 -3.48 -12.75
N GLY A 377 -26.28 -3.67 -13.61
CA GLY A 377 -26.20 -2.98 -14.89
C GLY A 377 -26.28 -1.46 -14.73
N GLY A 378 -26.98 -0.79 -15.66
CA GLY A 378 -27.20 0.65 -15.64
C GLY A 378 -28.29 1.10 -14.66
N ARG A 379 -28.57 0.32 -13.61
CA ARG A 379 -29.67 0.55 -12.66
C ARG A 379 -29.19 0.44 -11.23
N TYR A 380 -29.82 1.19 -10.34
CA TYR A 380 -29.55 1.13 -8.91
C TYR A 380 -30.83 1.22 -8.07
N VAL A 381 -30.77 0.67 -6.86
CA VAL A 381 -31.79 0.77 -5.82
C VAL A 381 -31.16 1.18 -4.51
N ARG A 382 -31.96 1.78 -3.61
CA ARG A 382 -31.60 1.93 -2.19
C ARG A 382 -32.33 0.88 -1.39
N ILE A 383 -31.60 0.16 -0.55
CA ILE A 383 -32.18 -0.85 0.33
C ILE A 383 -31.72 -0.62 1.76
N SER A 384 -32.51 -1.09 2.71
CA SER A 384 -32.08 -1.28 4.09
C SER A 384 -31.99 -2.77 4.39
N VAL A 385 -30.97 -3.19 5.12
CA VAL A 385 -30.77 -4.58 5.57
C VAL A 385 -30.60 -4.59 7.08
N ALA A 386 -31.28 -5.51 7.75
CA ALA A 386 -31.15 -5.69 9.19
C ALA A 386 -30.11 -6.77 9.54
N ALA A 387 -29.45 -6.58 10.68
CA ALA A 387 -28.51 -7.55 11.26
C ALA A 387 -29.26 -8.79 11.78
N THR A 388 -29.45 -9.79 10.92
CA THR A 388 -30.06 -11.07 11.32
C THR A 388 -28.98 -12.16 11.46
N LYS A 389 -29.17 -13.08 12.41
CA LYS A 389 -28.26 -14.23 12.58
C LYS A 389 -28.36 -15.23 11.44
N ASN A 390 -29.54 -15.36 10.85
CA ASN A 390 -29.84 -16.29 9.75
C ASN A 390 -30.72 -15.59 8.72
N GLY A 391 -30.47 -15.86 7.43
CA GLY A 391 -31.26 -15.31 6.32
C GLY A 391 -30.95 -13.84 6.04
N VAL A 392 -31.89 -13.19 5.34
CA VAL A 392 -31.83 -11.79 4.92
C VAL A 392 -33.14 -11.12 5.33
N ASP A 393 -33.06 -9.97 6.00
CA ASP A 393 -34.19 -9.08 6.25
C ASP A 393 -33.90 -7.74 5.56
N ASP A 394 -34.42 -7.63 4.34
CA ASP A 394 -34.17 -6.53 3.43
C ASP A 394 -35.46 -5.75 3.13
N LYS A 395 -35.34 -4.45 2.86
CA LYS A 395 -36.46 -3.60 2.43
C LYS A 395 -36.00 -2.62 1.37
N LEU A 396 -36.81 -2.48 0.32
CA LEU A 396 -36.61 -1.48 -0.72
C LEU A 396 -36.98 -0.10 -0.16
N GLN A 397 -36.04 0.83 -0.24
CA GLN A 397 -36.22 2.23 0.18
C GLN A 397 -36.50 3.14 -1.02
N ASP A 398 -35.82 2.90 -2.15
CA ASP A 398 -35.96 3.70 -3.37
C ASP A 398 -35.49 2.93 -4.61
N GLY A 399 -35.95 3.33 -5.80
CA GLY A 399 -35.58 2.73 -7.08
C GLY A 399 -36.51 1.61 -7.58
N PRO A 400 -36.17 0.96 -8.72
CA PRO A 400 -34.93 1.12 -9.48
C PRO A 400 -34.86 2.44 -10.26
N LYS A 401 -33.67 3.03 -10.32
CA LYS A 401 -33.36 4.29 -11.02
C LYS A 401 -32.13 4.13 -11.91
N PRO A 402 -31.96 4.95 -12.96
CA PRO A 402 -30.84 4.82 -13.88
C PRO A 402 -29.53 5.28 -13.25
N LEU A 403 -28.42 4.58 -13.56
CA LEU A 403 -27.08 4.93 -13.11
C LEU A 403 -26.68 6.37 -13.48
N SER A 404 -27.23 6.92 -14.57
CA SER A 404 -27.03 8.30 -15.00
C SER A 404 -27.38 9.36 -13.95
N ASP A 405 -28.21 9.03 -12.96
CA ASP A 405 -28.52 9.94 -11.84
C ASP A 405 -27.27 10.26 -10.98
N TRP A 406 -26.23 9.43 -11.06
CA TRP A 406 -24.98 9.56 -10.31
C TRP A 406 -23.90 10.39 -11.00
N VAL A 407 -24.24 11.16 -12.04
CA VAL A 407 -23.27 11.96 -12.83
C VAL A 407 -22.38 12.87 -11.97
N ARG A 408 -22.88 13.40 -10.86
CA ARG A 408 -22.10 14.27 -9.96
C ARG A 408 -21.04 13.52 -9.16
N THR A 409 -21.25 12.23 -8.93
CA THR A 409 -20.38 11.39 -8.10
C THR A 409 -19.46 10.53 -8.95
N PHE A 410 -19.95 9.99 -10.06
CA PHE A 410 -19.21 9.07 -10.95
C PHE A 410 -18.83 9.68 -12.31
N GLY A 411 -19.28 10.89 -12.63
CA GLY A 411 -18.89 11.57 -13.86
C GLY A 411 -19.28 10.75 -15.10
N GLU A 412 -18.34 10.60 -16.03
CA GLU A 412 -18.52 9.78 -17.24
C GLU A 412 -18.81 8.29 -16.96
N PHE A 413 -18.52 7.77 -15.75
CA PHE A 413 -18.85 6.38 -15.43
C PHE A 413 -20.36 6.18 -15.24
N SER A 414 -21.11 7.25 -15.01
CA SER A 414 -22.57 7.19 -14.89
C SER A 414 -23.28 6.88 -16.21
N ASP A 415 -22.60 7.04 -17.35
CA ASP A 415 -23.09 6.72 -18.69
C ASP A 415 -22.75 5.28 -19.12
N LEU A 416 -22.07 4.50 -18.27
CA LEU A 416 -21.68 3.13 -18.58
C LEU A 416 -22.81 2.13 -18.31
N ASP A 417 -22.69 0.96 -18.92
CA ASP A 417 -23.63 -0.14 -18.69
C ASP A 417 -23.51 -0.73 -17.27
N HIS A 418 -22.39 -0.52 -16.57
CA HIS A 418 -22.17 -0.87 -15.17
C HIS A 418 -20.87 -0.23 -14.64
N ILE A 419 -20.69 -0.31 -13.33
CA ILE A 419 -19.45 -0.05 -12.60
C ILE A 419 -19.08 -1.36 -11.88
N ASP A 420 -17.81 -1.74 -11.89
CA ASP A 420 -17.39 -3.05 -11.37
C ASP A 420 -17.36 -3.05 -9.84
N THR A 421 -16.63 -2.11 -9.23
CA THR A 421 -16.52 -2.08 -7.77
C THR A 421 -16.08 -0.73 -7.24
N LEU A 422 -16.23 -0.57 -5.93
CA LEU A 422 -15.66 0.52 -5.15
C LEU A 422 -14.60 -0.02 -4.19
N MET A 423 -13.55 0.75 -3.96
CA MET A 423 -12.61 0.52 -2.87
C MET A 423 -12.53 1.76 -1.99
N PRO A 424 -12.88 1.66 -0.69
CA PRO A 424 -12.71 2.76 0.25
C PRO A 424 -11.25 3.21 0.33
N VAL A 425 -10.99 4.52 0.32
CA VAL A 425 -9.64 5.06 0.49
C VAL A 425 -9.23 5.00 1.98
N PRO A 426 -8.04 4.49 2.34
CA PRO A 426 -7.51 4.61 3.71
C PRO A 426 -7.12 6.07 4.01
N GLU A 427 -7.62 6.65 5.10
CA GLU A 427 -7.63 8.11 5.28
C GLU A 427 -6.29 8.77 5.64
N THR A 428 -6.06 9.93 5.01
CA THR A 428 -5.97 11.21 5.74
C THR A 428 -7.02 12.18 5.17
N GLY A 429 -8.26 12.22 5.70
CA GLY A 429 -9.15 13.38 5.43
C GLY A 429 -10.68 13.21 5.44
N GLY A 430 -11.27 12.02 5.52
CA GLY A 430 -12.72 11.90 5.75
C GLY A 430 -13.36 10.59 5.30
N ARG A 431 -14.33 10.14 6.11
CA ARG A 431 -15.23 9.03 5.79
C ARG A 431 -15.93 9.37 4.48
N ASN A 432 -16.13 8.38 3.61
CA ASN A 432 -16.84 8.46 2.31
C ASN A 432 -16.01 8.80 1.06
N GLN A 433 -14.69 8.61 1.07
CA GLN A 433 -13.88 8.67 -0.15
C GLN A 433 -13.67 7.27 -0.76
N TYR A 434 -13.82 7.15 -2.08
CA TYR A 434 -13.72 5.88 -2.80
C TYR A 434 -12.93 5.98 -4.10
N TRP A 435 -12.18 4.93 -4.39
CA TRP A 435 -11.79 4.56 -5.75
C TRP A 435 -12.96 3.85 -6.42
N VAL A 436 -13.33 4.27 -7.63
CA VAL A 436 -14.40 3.66 -8.43
C VAL A 436 -13.76 3.01 -9.65
N PHE A 437 -14.13 1.76 -9.96
CA PHE A 437 -13.51 0.94 -11.00
C PHE A 437 -14.52 0.51 -12.06
N ALA A 438 -14.16 0.63 -13.33
CA ALA A 438 -14.98 0.20 -14.46
C ALA A 438 -14.09 -0.22 -15.66
N GLY A 439 -14.05 -1.53 -15.94
CA GLY A 439 -13.07 -2.18 -16.78
C GLY A 439 -11.66 -1.86 -16.33
N THR A 440 -10.84 -1.37 -17.26
CA THR A 440 -9.48 -0.93 -16.94
C THR A 440 -9.41 0.49 -16.38
N ARG A 441 -10.52 1.23 -16.33
CA ARG A 441 -10.55 2.63 -15.90
C ARG A 441 -10.89 2.72 -14.42
N TYR A 442 -10.45 3.80 -13.79
CA TYR A 442 -10.84 4.13 -12.44
C TYR A 442 -10.93 5.66 -12.25
N LEU A 443 -11.59 6.10 -11.19
CA LEU A 443 -11.60 7.50 -10.72
C LEU A 443 -11.57 7.57 -9.19
N ARG A 444 -11.29 8.77 -8.64
CA ARG A 444 -11.44 9.02 -7.20
C ARG A 444 -12.55 10.01 -6.93
N THR A 445 -13.43 9.67 -6.00
CA THR A 445 -14.57 10.51 -5.66
C THR A 445 -14.86 10.53 -4.16
N TRP A 446 -15.40 11.65 -3.71
CA TRP A 446 -16.04 11.80 -2.41
C TRP A 446 -17.54 11.59 -2.58
N VAL A 447 -18.12 10.68 -1.81
CA VAL A 447 -19.57 10.48 -1.77
C VAL A 447 -20.13 11.32 -0.63
N ASN A 448 -20.96 12.30 -0.96
CA ASN A 448 -21.66 13.13 0.01
C ASN A 448 -23.03 12.51 0.35
N HIS A 449 -23.86 13.22 1.11
CA HIS A 449 -25.22 12.74 1.40
C HIS A 449 -26.05 12.62 0.12
N GLY A 450 -26.66 11.45 -0.08
CA GLY A 450 -27.54 11.19 -1.22
C GLY A 450 -26.78 10.75 -2.47
N LEU A 451 -27.11 11.38 -3.61
CA LEU A 451 -26.49 11.11 -4.91
C LEU A 451 -25.36 12.09 -5.26
N ASP A 452 -25.17 13.11 -4.42
CA ASP A 452 -24.14 14.14 -4.61
C ASP A 452 -22.77 13.62 -4.21
N GLY A 453 -21.75 14.09 -4.90
CA GLY A 453 -20.36 13.73 -4.67
C GLY A 453 -19.41 14.77 -5.25
N GLN A 454 -18.12 14.60 -5.00
CA GLN A 454 -17.07 15.45 -5.54
C GLN A 454 -15.96 14.58 -6.12
N ILE A 455 -15.86 14.57 -7.44
CA ILE A 455 -14.77 13.87 -8.13
C ILE A 455 -13.50 14.67 -7.91
N GLU A 456 -12.54 14.05 -7.27
CA GLU A 456 -11.24 14.65 -6.98
C GLU A 456 -10.26 14.37 -8.11
N ILE A 457 -10.36 13.18 -8.70
CA ILE A 457 -9.51 12.78 -9.83
C ILE A 457 -10.41 12.16 -10.88
N HIS A 458 -10.65 12.93 -11.95
CA HIS A 458 -11.52 12.58 -13.05
C HIS A 458 -10.71 11.95 -14.21
N PRO A 459 -11.27 10.99 -14.96
CA PRO A 459 -10.69 10.48 -16.21
C PRO A 459 -10.38 11.57 -17.27
N THR A 460 -10.85 12.80 -17.09
CA THR A 460 -10.75 13.90 -18.08
C THR A 460 -10.03 15.16 -17.57
N GLY A 461 -9.39 15.14 -16.39
CA GLY A 461 -8.92 16.37 -15.73
C GLY A 461 -7.52 16.31 -15.11
N PHE A 462 -6.51 15.96 -15.92
CA PHE A 462 -5.21 16.63 -15.83
C PHE A 462 -5.32 17.84 -16.75
N ASP A 463 -5.20 19.05 -16.23
CA ASP A 463 -5.36 20.30 -17.00
C ASP A 463 -4.15 20.50 -17.93
N GLY A 464 -4.09 19.73 -19.01
CA GLY A 464 -2.99 19.77 -19.95
C GLY A 464 -2.91 18.53 -20.83
N TRP A 465 -3.53 18.66 -22.02
CA TRP A 465 -3.22 17.95 -23.26
C TRP A 465 -4.27 16.93 -23.79
N SER A 466 -4.76 17.31 -24.97
CA SER A 466 -5.67 16.70 -25.95
C SER A 466 -5.99 15.19 -25.90
N SER A 467 -7.31 14.95 -25.93
CA SER A 467 -8.06 13.93 -26.69
C SER A 467 -7.26 12.73 -27.22
N GLY A 468 -7.50 11.56 -26.62
CA GLY A 468 -7.30 10.27 -27.31
C GLY A 468 -6.20 9.36 -26.75
N ARG A 469 -6.00 9.25 -25.44
CA ARG A 469 -5.11 8.22 -24.85
C ARG A 469 -5.88 7.33 -23.86
N GLU A 470 -5.71 6.02 -23.98
CA GLU A 470 -6.27 5.02 -23.05
C GLU A 470 -5.70 5.17 -21.63
N TYR A 471 -6.60 5.23 -20.64
CA TYR A 471 -6.32 5.31 -19.21
C TYR A 471 -6.72 4.00 -18.53
N SER A 472 -5.84 3.00 -18.68
CA SER A 472 -5.93 1.67 -18.07
C SER A 472 -5.16 1.65 -16.74
N PHE A 473 -5.45 0.68 -15.85
CA PHE A 473 -4.60 0.32 -14.70
C PHE A 473 -3.11 0.30 -15.04
N LEU A 474 -2.80 -0.06 -16.29
CA LEU A 474 -1.47 -0.09 -16.87
C LEU A 474 -0.68 1.24 -16.80
N LYS A 475 -1.37 2.39 -16.62
CA LYS A 475 -0.74 3.72 -16.58
C LYS A 475 -0.91 4.47 -15.26
N GLY A 476 -2.01 4.21 -14.53
CA GLY A 476 -2.39 5.01 -13.37
C GLY A 476 -2.19 4.34 -12.01
N TRP A 477 -2.10 3.01 -11.96
CA TRP A 477 -1.96 2.23 -10.73
C TRP A 477 -0.75 1.31 -10.79
N PRO A 478 0.49 1.84 -10.63
CA PRO A 478 1.73 1.16 -10.99
C PRO A 478 2.08 -0.06 -10.13
N GLY A 479 1.38 -0.26 -9.02
CA GLY A 479 1.48 -1.40 -8.12
C GLY A 479 0.78 -2.64 -8.68
N THR A 480 -0.17 -3.19 -7.92
CA THR A 480 -0.68 -4.53 -8.20
C THR A 480 -1.56 -4.59 -9.46
N PHE A 481 -2.43 -3.61 -9.66
CA PHE A 481 -3.36 -3.60 -10.78
C PHE A 481 -2.69 -3.30 -12.14
N ASN A 482 -1.46 -2.82 -12.20
CA ASN A 482 -0.73 -2.76 -13.48
C ASN A 482 -0.02 -4.09 -13.80
N ARG A 483 0.53 -4.75 -12.78
CA ARG A 483 1.55 -5.79 -12.97
C ARG A 483 1.03 -7.22 -12.94
N VAL A 484 -0.15 -7.42 -12.38
CA VAL A 484 -0.63 -8.77 -12.02
C VAL A 484 -1.86 -9.10 -12.83
N SER A 485 -1.71 -10.01 -13.80
CA SER A 485 -2.85 -10.60 -14.50
C SER A 485 -3.64 -11.53 -13.54
N PRO A 486 -4.98 -11.56 -13.60
CA PRO A 486 -5.88 -10.80 -14.48
C PRO A 486 -6.26 -9.40 -13.95
N PHE A 487 -5.80 -9.01 -12.76
CA PHE A 487 -6.16 -7.74 -12.10
C PHE A 487 -5.79 -6.47 -12.89
N ASN A 488 -5.02 -6.58 -13.97
CA ASN A 488 -4.73 -5.50 -14.91
C ASN A 488 -5.77 -5.28 -16.00
N ASN A 489 -6.77 -6.16 -16.11
CA ASN A 489 -7.90 -6.03 -17.03
C ASN A 489 -9.16 -5.46 -16.37
N GLY A 490 -9.21 -5.42 -15.04
CA GLY A 490 -10.45 -5.25 -14.30
C GLY A 490 -10.28 -5.77 -12.88
N ILE A 491 -10.98 -5.16 -11.92
CA ILE A 491 -11.25 -5.79 -10.62
C ILE A 491 -12.75 -5.85 -10.43
N ASP A 492 -13.26 -7.00 -10.01
CA ASP A 492 -14.70 -7.24 -9.91
C ASP A 492 -15.23 -6.90 -8.52
N ALA A 493 -14.42 -7.08 -7.47
CA ALA A 493 -14.89 -6.90 -6.10
C ALA A 493 -13.74 -6.64 -5.12
N VAL A 494 -14.07 -5.99 -4.00
CA VAL A 494 -13.13 -5.70 -2.91
C VAL A 494 -13.78 -5.98 -1.56
N ILE A 495 -13.07 -6.66 -0.66
CA ILE A 495 -13.43 -6.81 0.76
C ILE A 495 -12.43 -6.01 1.60
N PRO A 496 -12.84 -4.93 2.27
CA PRO A 496 -11.99 -4.24 3.25
C PRO A 496 -11.81 -5.12 4.49
N LEU A 497 -10.57 -5.25 4.96
CA LEU A 497 -10.25 -6.02 6.15
C LEU A 497 -10.25 -5.12 7.40
N PRO A 498 -10.75 -5.61 8.54
CA PRO A 498 -10.68 -4.87 9.80
C PRO A 498 -9.23 -4.52 10.14
N ALA A 499 -8.97 -3.29 10.56
CA ALA A 499 -7.65 -2.89 11.04
C ALA A 499 -7.28 -3.74 12.27
N VAL A 500 -6.11 -4.39 12.23
CA VAL A 500 -5.61 -5.16 13.37
C VAL A 500 -5.11 -4.19 14.44
N LYS A 501 -5.84 -4.08 15.56
CA LYS A 501 -5.42 -3.26 16.72
C LYS A 501 -4.29 -3.93 17.51
N ASN A 502 -3.11 -4.05 16.92
CA ASN A 502 -1.90 -4.46 17.64
C ASN A 502 -0.95 -3.26 17.87
N GLY A 503 -1.49 -2.13 18.35
CA GLY A 503 -0.68 -0.99 18.81
C GLY A 503 0.11 -0.22 17.72
N GLU A 504 0.02 -0.66 16.47
CA GLU A 504 0.71 -0.10 15.31
C GLU A 504 -0.34 0.29 14.24
N GLU A 505 0.07 1.11 13.29
CA GLU A 505 -0.73 1.84 12.29
C GLU A 505 -2.00 1.13 11.78
N GLU A 506 -3.08 1.90 11.55
CA GLU A 506 -4.30 1.43 10.88
C GLU A 506 -4.00 1.08 9.41
N HIS A 507 -3.41 -0.08 9.15
CA HIS A 507 -3.28 -0.61 7.81
C HIS A 507 -4.62 -1.16 7.36
N ARG A 508 -5.15 -0.65 6.24
CA ARG A 508 -6.30 -1.26 5.56
C ARG A 508 -5.78 -2.26 4.53
N ASP A 509 -5.83 -3.52 4.91
CA ASP A 509 -5.65 -4.63 3.97
C ASP A 509 -6.97 -4.86 3.24
N TYR A 510 -6.90 -5.35 2.00
CA TYR A 510 -8.05 -5.63 1.17
C TYR A 510 -7.86 -6.99 0.50
N TRP A 511 -8.91 -7.80 0.48
CA TRP A 511 -9.01 -8.85 -0.55
C TRP A 511 -9.57 -8.22 -1.81
N VAL A 512 -8.87 -8.43 -2.92
CA VAL A 512 -9.32 -7.97 -4.24
C VAL A 512 -9.54 -9.18 -5.12
N PHE A 513 -10.60 -9.13 -5.91
CA PHE A 513 -11.06 -10.19 -6.80
C PHE A 513 -11.04 -9.70 -8.24
N SER A 514 -10.58 -10.57 -9.15
CA SER A 514 -10.59 -10.33 -10.59
C SER A 514 -10.73 -11.68 -11.29
N GLU A 515 -11.76 -11.81 -12.11
CA GLU A 515 -12.20 -13.05 -12.72
C GLU A 515 -12.34 -14.16 -11.67
N ASN A 516 -11.62 -15.27 -11.83
CA ASN A 516 -11.58 -16.38 -10.88
C ASN A 516 -10.42 -16.30 -9.88
N GLN A 517 -9.72 -15.17 -9.82
CA GLN A 517 -8.56 -14.98 -8.96
C GLN A 517 -8.83 -13.98 -7.84
N TYR A 518 -8.09 -14.15 -6.76
CA TYR A 518 -8.11 -13.23 -5.64
C TYR A 518 -6.70 -13.04 -5.08
N MET A 519 -6.45 -11.88 -4.49
CA MET A 519 -5.18 -11.56 -3.84
C MET A 519 -5.40 -10.63 -2.65
N LYS A 520 -4.47 -10.65 -1.68
CA LYS A 520 -4.50 -9.73 -0.55
C LYS A 520 -3.54 -8.59 -0.85
N ILE A 521 -4.03 -7.37 -0.82
CA ILE A 521 -3.21 -6.17 -0.94
C ILE A 521 -3.30 -5.32 0.32
N ARG A 522 -2.30 -4.48 0.55
CA ARG A 522 -2.30 -3.40 1.53
C ARG A 522 -2.16 -2.09 0.79
N VAL A 523 -3.10 -1.18 0.97
CA VAL A 523 -2.97 0.19 0.44
C VAL A 523 -2.18 1.02 1.46
N ILE A 524 -1.08 1.62 1.02
CA ILE A 524 -0.04 2.18 1.92
C ILE A 524 -0.01 3.70 1.88
N ALA A 525 -0.66 4.31 0.88
CA ALA A 525 -0.81 5.75 0.75
C ALA A 525 -2.13 6.12 0.06
N ASP A 526 -2.55 7.36 0.26
CA ASP A 526 -3.70 8.02 -0.37
C ASP A 526 -3.58 8.15 -1.91
N LEU A 527 -2.38 7.99 -2.48
CA LEU A 527 -2.09 8.19 -3.91
C LEU A 527 -1.61 6.89 -4.60
N TYR A 528 -2.53 5.95 -4.86
CA TYR A 528 -2.35 4.85 -5.82
C TYR A 528 -1.28 3.80 -5.49
N SER A 529 -0.89 3.70 -4.21
CA SER A 529 0.21 2.83 -3.80
C SER A 529 -0.30 1.69 -2.95
N ASP A 530 -0.07 0.47 -3.42
CA ASP A 530 -0.43 -0.76 -2.73
C ASP A 530 0.71 -1.79 -2.80
N MET A 531 0.73 -2.73 -1.85
CA MET A 531 1.62 -3.89 -1.85
C MET A 531 0.80 -5.17 -1.81
N ILE A 532 1.26 -6.18 -2.55
CA ILE A 532 0.75 -7.55 -2.45
C ILE A 532 1.22 -8.14 -1.11
N ILE A 533 0.25 -8.44 -0.24
CA ILE A 533 0.46 -9.20 1.01
C ILE A 533 0.39 -10.70 0.73
N GLN A 534 -0.50 -11.11 -0.19
CA GLN A 534 -0.61 -12.48 -0.65
C GLN A 534 -0.80 -12.50 -2.16
N PHE A 535 0.10 -13.22 -2.86
CA PHE A 535 0.05 -13.39 -4.31
C PHE A 535 -1.26 -14.03 -4.77
N PRO A 536 -1.67 -13.77 -6.03
CA PRO A 536 -2.89 -14.32 -6.59
C PRO A 536 -3.05 -15.83 -6.40
N ALA A 537 -4.27 -16.21 -6.07
CA ALA A 537 -4.71 -17.59 -6.01
C ALA A 537 -6.08 -17.72 -6.69
N THR A 538 -6.41 -18.93 -7.14
CA THR A 538 -7.68 -19.23 -7.81
C THR A 538 -8.76 -19.58 -6.80
N LEU A 539 -9.97 -19.08 -7.01
CA LEU A 539 -11.16 -19.48 -6.26
C LEU A 539 -11.43 -20.98 -6.47
N GLY A 540 -11.54 -21.74 -5.38
CA GLY A 540 -11.91 -23.16 -5.41
C GLY A 540 -10.76 -24.19 -5.55
N GLY A 541 -9.48 -23.78 -5.46
CA GLY A 541 -8.30 -24.66 -5.57
C GLY A 541 -7.48 -24.94 -4.30
#